data_AF-A0A413Z602-F1
#
_entry.id   AF-A0A413Z602-F1
#
_cell.length_a   1.000
_cell.length_b   1.000
_cell.length_c   1.000
_cell.angle_alpha   90.00
_cell.angle_beta   90.00
_cell.angle_gamma   90.00
#
_symmetry.space_group_name_H-M   'P 1'
#
loop_
_entity.id
_entity.type
_entity.pdbx_description
1 polymer ?
#
loop_
_entity_poly.entity_id
_entity_poly.type
_entity_poly.pdbx_seq_one_letter_code
_entity_poly.pdbx_strand_id
1 'polypeptide(L)'
;MKREELIAMGISEENVEKIIADYGSAVQREQAKAAELKAKADSADELQKKLDEMEAGNLTELEKANKALETANQQIADMQKKNAIRDQREALMEKLKINAEQAKSVVKDNGSLDYDALGKITAEKETAAAQAKEQEIANNSENPGGGTAGGENKKTADVENAEKISFGKPAESAEAKDHYVL
;
A
#
# COMPACT_ATOMS: atom_id res chain seq x y z
N MET A 1 16.53 -57.33 -63.40
CA MET A 1 17.38 -58.43 -63.91
C MET A 1 16.51 -59.28 -64.82
N LYS A 2 16.87 -59.38 -66.10
CA LYS A 2 16.11 -60.10 -67.13
C LYS A 2 16.82 -61.40 -67.51
N ARG A 3 16.06 -62.35 -68.10
CA ARG A 3 16.56 -63.68 -68.51
C ARG A 3 17.75 -63.55 -69.46
N GLU A 4 17.64 -62.64 -70.42
CA GLU A 4 18.62 -62.37 -71.46
C GLU A 4 19.93 -61.80 -70.89
N GLU A 5 19.84 -60.98 -69.83
CA GLU A 5 21.00 -60.42 -69.13
C GLU A 5 21.78 -61.52 -68.38
N LEU A 6 21.08 -62.49 -67.78
CA LEU A 6 21.70 -63.59 -67.05
C LEU A 6 22.38 -64.60 -67.98
N ILE A 7 21.76 -64.90 -69.13
CA ILE A 7 22.35 -65.75 -70.16
C ILE A 7 23.61 -65.08 -70.76
N ALA A 8 23.56 -63.78 -71.03
CA ALA A 8 24.72 -63.01 -71.52
C ALA A 8 25.87 -62.95 -70.50
N MET A 9 25.59 -63.13 -69.21
CA MET A 9 26.60 -63.25 -68.14
C MET A 9 27.16 -64.67 -67.97
N GLY A 10 26.77 -65.61 -68.84
CA GLY A 10 27.29 -66.99 -68.83
C GLY A 10 26.58 -67.93 -67.86
N ILE A 11 25.39 -67.57 -67.35
CA ILE A 11 24.59 -68.46 -66.51
C ILE A 11 23.85 -69.48 -67.37
N SER A 12 23.91 -70.77 -67.00
CA SER A 12 23.19 -71.85 -67.70
C SER A 12 21.68 -71.70 -67.57
N GLU A 13 20.94 -72.02 -68.63
CA GLU A 13 19.46 -71.89 -68.68
C GLU A 13 18.75 -72.58 -67.50
N GLU A 14 19.30 -73.69 -67.01
CA GLU A 14 18.79 -74.44 -65.85
C GLU A 14 18.82 -73.63 -64.54
N ASN A 15 19.79 -72.73 -64.36
CA ASN A 15 19.93 -71.91 -63.16
C ASN A 15 19.23 -70.55 -63.27
N VAL A 16 18.92 -70.09 -64.49
CA VAL A 16 18.35 -68.76 -64.74
C VAL A 16 16.97 -68.60 -64.10
N GLU A 17 16.11 -69.63 -64.17
CA GLU A 17 14.75 -69.55 -63.62
C GLU A 17 14.74 -69.43 -62.09
N LYS A 18 15.62 -70.17 -61.41
CA LYS A 18 15.80 -70.08 -59.96
C LYS A 18 16.27 -68.69 -59.54
N ILE A 19 17.25 -68.12 -60.25
CA ILE A 19 17.79 -66.79 -59.95
C ILE A 19 16.72 -65.70 -60.14
N ILE A 20 15.90 -65.78 -61.20
CA ILE A 20 14.81 -64.81 -61.43
C ILE A 20 13.77 -64.90 -60.31
N ALA A 21 13.40 -66.10 -59.87
CA ALA A 21 12.43 -66.30 -58.79
C ALA A 21 12.96 -65.78 -57.44
N ASP A 22 14.22 -66.06 -57.11
CA ASP A 22 14.87 -65.58 -55.89
C ASP A 22 15.02 -64.04 -55.91
N TYR A 23 15.42 -63.47 -57.05
CA TYR A 23 15.51 -62.03 -57.24
C TYR A 23 14.15 -61.34 -57.12
N GLY A 24 13.09 -61.88 -57.74
CA GLY A 24 11.73 -61.36 -57.60
C GLY A 24 11.24 -61.38 -56.16
N SER A 25 11.49 -62.47 -55.44
CA SER A 25 11.15 -62.62 -54.02
C SER A 25 11.96 -61.68 -53.10
N ALA A 26 13.21 -61.39 -53.45
CA ALA A 26 14.04 -60.41 -52.74
C ALA A 26 13.55 -58.98 -52.99
N VAL A 27 13.23 -58.62 -54.23
CA VAL A 27 12.68 -57.30 -54.58
C VAL A 27 11.36 -57.04 -53.88
N GLN A 28 10.44 -58.01 -53.84
CA GLN A 28 9.18 -57.86 -53.11
C GLN A 28 9.39 -57.66 -51.60
N ARG A 29 10.32 -58.41 -50.99
CA ARG A 29 10.67 -58.24 -49.58
C ARG A 29 11.25 -56.85 -49.29
N GLU A 30 12.14 -56.36 -50.14
CA GLU A 30 12.71 -55.03 -49.98
C GLU A 30 11.67 -53.92 -50.21
N GLN A 31 10.77 -54.08 -51.16
CA GLN A 31 9.65 -53.15 -51.35
C GLN A 31 8.70 -53.13 -50.14
N ALA A 32 8.41 -54.29 -49.55
CA ALA A 32 7.59 -54.37 -48.35
C ALA A 32 8.26 -53.69 -47.14
N LYS A 33 9.57 -53.89 -46.94
CA LYS A 33 10.34 -53.19 -45.91
C LYS A 33 10.39 -51.68 -46.17
N ALA A 34 10.59 -51.26 -47.41
CA ALA A 34 10.61 -49.85 -47.78
C ALA A 34 9.25 -49.18 -47.48
N ALA A 35 8.14 -49.87 -47.78
CA ALA A 35 6.80 -49.39 -47.44
C ALA A 35 6.58 -49.31 -45.92
N GLU A 36 7.03 -50.30 -45.15
CA GLU A 36 6.96 -50.30 -43.69
C GLU A 36 7.80 -49.17 -43.08
N LEU A 37 9.03 -48.98 -43.56
CA LEU A 37 9.92 -47.91 -43.12
C LEU A 37 9.33 -46.54 -43.44
N LYS A 38 8.73 -46.38 -44.62
CA LYS A 38 8.04 -45.15 -44.99
C LYS A 38 6.87 -44.87 -44.05
N ALA A 39 6.01 -45.86 -43.77
CA ALA A 39 4.90 -45.69 -42.83
C ALA A 39 5.37 -45.32 -41.41
N LYS A 40 6.48 -45.92 -40.95
CA LYS A 40 7.09 -45.56 -39.66
C LYS A 40 7.66 -44.14 -39.66
N ALA A 41 8.29 -43.71 -40.76
CA ALA A 41 8.80 -42.36 -40.91
C ALA A 41 7.65 -41.34 -40.89
N ASP A 42 6.59 -41.57 -41.68
CA ASP A 42 5.40 -40.71 -41.70
C ASP A 42 4.77 -40.60 -40.29
N SER A 43 4.67 -41.73 -39.57
CA SER A 43 4.18 -41.72 -38.18
C SER A 43 5.10 -40.99 -37.21
N ALA A 44 6.42 -41.05 -37.40
CA ALA A 44 7.38 -40.34 -36.56
C ALA A 44 7.28 -38.83 -36.78
N ASP A 45 7.14 -38.40 -38.04
CA ASP A 45 6.96 -36.98 -38.39
C ASP A 45 5.67 -36.41 -37.78
N GLU A 46 4.56 -37.16 -37.81
CA GLU A 46 3.31 -36.76 -37.16
C GLU A 46 3.44 -36.63 -35.64
N LEU A 47 4.16 -37.57 -35.00
CA LEU A 47 4.42 -37.51 -33.55
C LEU A 47 5.30 -36.32 -33.18
N GLN A 48 6.33 -36.03 -33.98
CA GLN A 48 7.19 -34.87 -33.76
C GLN A 48 6.39 -33.57 -33.86
N LYS A 49 5.54 -33.44 -34.87
CA LYS A 49 4.68 -32.26 -35.02
C LYS A 49 3.76 -32.04 -33.81
N LYS A 50 3.18 -33.10 -33.26
CA LYS A 50 2.32 -33.00 -32.06
C LYS A 50 3.11 -32.60 -30.81
N LEU A 51 4.35 -33.06 -30.67
CA LEU A 51 5.23 -32.65 -29.57
C LEU A 51 5.56 -31.16 -29.68
N ASP A 52 5.94 -30.69 -30.86
CA ASP A 52 6.28 -29.28 -31.09
C ASP A 52 5.08 -28.36 -30.80
N GLU A 53 3.87 -28.74 -31.25
CA GLU A 53 2.64 -28.00 -30.97
C GLU A 53 2.31 -27.95 -29.47
N MET A 54 2.53 -29.05 -28.75
CA MET A 54 2.30 -29.12 -27.30
C MET A 54 3.32 -28.29 -26.52
N GLU A 55 4.60 -28.37 -26.88
CA GLU A 55 5.66 -27.58 -26.26
C GLU A 55 5.44 -26.09 -26.49
N ALA A 56 5.08 -25.68 -27.72
CA ALA A 56 4.76 -24.28 -28.03
C ALA A 56 3.54 -23.77 -27.24
N GLY A 57 2.49 -24.60 -27.11
CA GLY A 57 1.33 -24.29 -26.28
C GLY A 57 1.69 -24.11 -24.80
N ASN A 58 2.46 -25.05 -24.24
CA ASN A 58 2.91 -25.01 -22.85
C ASN A 58 3.81 -23.80 -22.57
N LEU A 59 4.71 -23.44 -23.49
CA LEU A 59 5.54 -22.24 -23.37
C LEU A 59 4.66 -20.99 -23.32
N THR A 60 3.64 -20.90 -24.18
CA THR A 60 2.71 -19.77 -24.20
C THR A 60 1.90 -19.66 -22.90
N GLU A 61 1.46 -20.78 -22.33
CA GLU A 61 0.75 -20.80 -21.05
C GLU A 61 1.67 -20.40 -19.88
N LEU A 62 2.92 -20.87 -19.89
CA LEU A 62 3.92 -20.52 -18.89
C LEU A 62 4.24 -19.02 -18.90
N GLU A 63 4.38 -18.41 -20.07
CA GLU A 63 4.57 -16.96 -20.22
C GLU A 63 3.39 -16.17 -19.63
N LYS A 64 2.15 -16.60 -19.90
CA LYS A 64 0.95 -15.98 -19.32
C LYS A 64 0.92 -16.12 -17.81
N ALA A 65 1.24 -17.30 -17.28
CA ALA A 65 1.31 -17.56 -15.85
C ALA A 65 2.37 -16.70 -15.16
N ASN A 66 3.57 -16.56 -15.76
CA ASN A 66 4.64 -15.72 -15.24
C ASN A 66 4.23 -14.23 -15.20
N LYS A 67 3.57 -13.73 -16.24
CA LYS A 67 3.08 -12.34 -16.27
C LYS A 67 1.98 -12.09 -15.22
N ALA A 68 1.08 -13.05 -15.03
CA ALA A 68 0.07 -12.99 -13.98
C ALA A 68 0.72 -12.99 -12.58
N LEU A 69 1.74 -13.83 -12.38
CA LEU A 69 2.51 -13.89 -11.13
C LEU A 69 3.24 -12.57 -10.84
N GLU A 70 3.91 -11.99 -11.83
CA GLU A 70 4.57 -10.69 -11.71
C GLU A 70 3.57 -9.58 -11.33
N THR A 71 2.42 -9.55 -12.00
CA THR A 71 1.36 -8.57 -11.70
C THR A 71 0.82 -8.75 -10.28
N ALA A 72 0.58 -9.99 -9.85
CA ALA A 72 0.13 -10.29 -8.50
C ALA A 72 1.17 -9.87 -7.46
N ASN A 73 2.46 -10.13 -7.71
CA ASN A 73 3.54 -9.72 -6.81
C ASN A 73 3.64 -8.20 -6.69
N GLN A 74 3.48 -7.46 -7.80
CA GLN A 74 3.44 -5.99 -7.76
C GLN A 74 2.26 -5.46 -6.94
N GLN A 75 1.07 -6.06 -7.11
CA GLN A 75 -0.10 -5.71 -6.31
C GLN A 75 0.09 -6.01 -4.82
N ILE A 76 0.72 -7.13 -4.49
CA ILE A 76 1.08 -7.49 -3.10
C ILE A 76 2.01 -6.44 -2.50
N ALA A 77 3.07 -6.04 -3.22
CA ALA A 77 4.01 -5.02 -2.77
C ALA A 77 3.33 -3.66 -2.53
N ASP A 78 2.46 -3.23 -3.44
CA ASP A 78 1.70 -1.98 -3.32
C ASP A 78 0.74 -2.02 -2.12
N MET A 79 0.05 -3.14 -1.89
CA MET A 79 -0.82 -3.33 -0.73
C MET A 79 -0.03 -3.33 0.58
N GLN A 80 1.11 -4.02 0.63
CA GLN A 80 1.99 -4.03 1.81
C GLN A 80 2.45 -2.61 2.16
N LYS A 81 2.86 -1.83 1.16
CA LYS A 81 3.25 -0.42 1.35
C LYS A 81 2.08 0.42 1.87
N LYS A 82 0.89 0.30 1.28
CA LYS A 82 -0.31 1.03 1.74
C LYS A 82 -0.70 0.67 3.17
N ASN A 83 -0.63 -0.61 3.53
CA ASN A 83 -0.92 -1.06 4.89
C ASN A 83 0.09 -0.51 5.89
N ALA A 84 1.39 -0.54 5.59
CA ALA A 84 2.40 0.04 6.46
C ALA A 84 2.18 1.54 6.70
N ILE A 85 1.79 2.30 5.66
CA ILE A 85 1.46 3.73 5.76
C ILE A 85 0.21 3.94 6.63
N ARG A 86 -0.83 3.13 6.43
CA ARG A 86 -2.04 3.18 7.24
C ARG A 86 -1.72 2.93 8.71
N ASP A 87 -0.94 1.89 9.01
CA ASP A 87 -0.58 1.51 10.38
C ASP A 87 0.27 2.61 11.04
N GLN A 88 1.16 3.27 10.29
CA GLN A 88 1.89 4.45 10.78
C GLN A 88 0.96 5.62 11.12
N ARG A 89 -0.02 5.92 10.25
CA ARG A 89 -1.03 6.97 10.50
C ARG A 89 -1.88 6.65 11.71
N GLU A 90 -2.30 5.40 11.86
CA GLU A 90 -3.09 4.93 12.99
C GLU A 90 -2.32 5.05 14.31
N ALA A 91 -1.06 4.62 14.34
CA ALA A 91 -0.20 4.80 15.50
C ALA A 91 0.00 6.29 15.86
N LEU A 92 0.13 7.18 14.87
CA LEU A 92 0.23 8.62 15.08
C LEU A 92 -1.06 9.22 15.64
N MET A 93 -2.22 8.85 15.09
CA MET A 93 -3.53 9.26 15.61
C MET A 93 -3.68 8.85 17.08
N GLU A 94 -3.34 7.61 17.41
CA GLU A 94 -3.46 7.09 18.77
C GLU A 94 -2.52 7.80 19.75
N LYS A 95 -1.24 7.96 19.38
CA LYS A 95 -0.21 8.54 20.25
C LYS A 95 -0.40 10.04 20.45
N LEU A 96 -0.72 10.77 19.39
CA LEU A 96 -0.84 12.23 19.45
C LEU A 96 -2.28 12.70 19.68
N LYS A 97 -3.26 11.79 19.68
CA LYS A 97 -4.69 12.13 19.79
C LYS A 97 -5.10 13.16 18.74
N ILE A 98 -4.66 12.93 17.50
CA ILE A 98 -4.94 13.76 16.33
C ILE A 98 -5.92 13.03 15.40
N ASN A 99 -6.58 13.77 14.53
CA ASN A 99 -7.51 13.18 13.57
C ASN A 99 -6.80 12.60 12.33
N ALA A 100 -7.57 11.93 11.47
CA ALA A 100 -7.05 11.27 10.27
C ALA A 100 -6.42 12.24 9.25
N GLU A 101 -6.98 13.43 9.08
CA GLU A 101 -6.45 14.43 8.15
C GLU A 101 -5.10 14.98 8.63
N GLN A 102 -4.97 15.23 9.94
CA GLN A 102 -3.71 15.61 10.57
C GLN A 102 -2.67 14.48 10.47
N ALA A 103 -3.06 13.23 10.70
CA ALA A 103 -2.14 12.10 10.54
C ALA A 103 -1.71 11.92 9.06
N LYS A 104 -2.60 12.20 8.11
CA LYS A 104 -2.32 12.15 6.67
C LYS A 104 -1.40 13.28 6.21
N SER A 105 -1.46 14.47 6.82
CA SER A 105 -0.51 15.55 6.51
C SER A 105 0.89 15.25 7.05
N VAL A 106 0.99 14.50 8.17
CA VAL A 106 2.27 14.05 8.73
C VAL A 106 2.83 12.84 7.98
N VAL A 107 2.06 11.79 7.73
CA VAL A 107 2.53 10.61 6.98
C VAL A 107 2.05 10.73 5.54
N LYS A 108 2.94 10.99 4.59
CA LYS A 108 2.62 11.15 3.17
C LYS A 108 2.29 9.79 2.53
N ASP A 109 1.70 9.82 1.33
CA ASP A 109 1.31 8.60 0.59
C ASP A 109 2.51 7.75 0.10
N ASN A 110 3.72 8.29 0.16
CA ASN A 110 4.95 7.55 -0.07
C ASN A 110 5.53 6.90 1.22
N GLY A 111 4.91 7.14 2.38
CA GLY A 111 5.35 6.68 3.71
C GLY A 111 6.41 7.54 4.39
N SER A 112 6.84 8.65 3.77
CA SER A 112 7.71 9.62 4.43
C SER A 112 6.96 10.45 5.47
N LEU A 113 7.68 10.89 6.50
CA LEU A 113 7.18 11.79 7.53
C LEU A 113 7.43 13.25 7.16
N ASP A 114 6.42 14.08 7.35
CA ASP A 114 6.47 15.53 7.27
C ASP A 114 6.62 16.12 8.68
N TYR A 115 7.85 16.45 9.04
CA TYR A 115 8.18 16.97 10.36
C TYR A 115 7.67 18.40 10.58
N ASP A 116 7.51 19.19 9.51
CA ASP A 116 6.97 20.55 9.61
C ASP A 116 5.47 20.49 9.94
N ALA A 117 4.73 19.61 9.25
CA ALA A 117 3.33 19.36 9.57
C ALA A 117 3.17 18.83 11.01
N LEU A 118 4.03 17.90 11.41
CA LEU A 118 4.03 17.36 12.77
C LEU A 118 4.27 18.45 13.82
N GLY A 119 5.30 19.27 13.62
CA GLY A 119 5.64 20.38 14.51
C GLY A 119 4.51 21.40 14.63
N LYS A 120 3.88 21.76 13.51
CA LYS A 120 2.73 22.66 13.48
C LYS A 120 1.55 22.09 14.28
N ILE A 121 1.20 20.82 14.08
CA ILE A 121 0.11 20.16 14.81
C ILE A 121 0.40 20.13 16.32
N THR A 122 1.63 19.81 16.72
CA THR A 122 2.00 19.79 18.15
C THR A 122 1.91 21.18 18.78
N ALA A 123 2.37 22.22 18.07
CA ALA A 123 2.33 23.60 18.55
C ALA A 123 0.89 24.13 18.64
N GLU A 124 0.04 23.84 17.65
CA GLU A 124 -1.38 24.20 17.67
C GLU A 124 -2.11 23.51 18.84
N LYS A 125 -1.82 22.23 19.08
CA LYS A 125 -2.40 21.48 20.19
C LYS A 125 -1.96 22.02 21.55
N GLU A 126 -0.68 22.35 21.71
CA GLU A 126 -0.16 22.96 22.93
C GLU A 126 -0.80 24.32 23.19
N THR A 127 -0.92 25.15 22.14
CA THR A 127 -1.58 26.46 22.22
C THR A 127 -3.06 26.32 22.61
N ALA A 128 -3.78 25.39 21.98
CA ALA A 128 -5.19 25.15 22.29
C ALA A 128 -5.38 24.64 23.73
N ALA A 129 -4.49 23.76 24.21
CA ALA A 129 -4.52 23.27 25.59
C ALA A 129 -4.23 24.39 26.60
N ALA A 130 -3.26 25.27 26.30
CA ALA A 130 -2.96 26.44 27.13
C ALA A 130 -4.16 27.41 27.19
N GLN A 131 -4.76 27.73 26.05
CA GLN A 131 -5.94 28.59 25.97
C GLN A 131 -7.15 27.99 26.70
N ALA A 132 -7.40 26.68 26.55
CA ALA A 132 -8.48 26.01 27.26
C ALA A 132 -8.29 26.08 28.79
N LYS A 133 -7.05 25.89 29.26
CA LYS A 133 -6.72 26.01 30.69
C LYS A 133 -6.85 27.45 31.20
N GLU A 134 -6.44 28.44 30.41
CA GLU A 134 -6.61 29.86 30.74
C GLU A 134 -8.09 30.24 30.85
N GLN A 135 -8.94 29.77 29.93
CA GLN A 135 -10.39 29.97 30.00
C GLN A 135 -11.01 29.27 31.21
N GLU A 136 -10.57 28.05 31.54
CA GLU A 136 -11.04 27.34 32.74
C GLU A 136 -10.71 28.12 34.02
N ILE A 137 -9.49 28.64 34.13
CA ILE A 137 -9.07 29.48 35.27
C ILE A 137 -9.89 30.77 35.32
N ALA A 138 -10.08 31.45 34.19
CA ALA A 138 -10.88 32.68 34.12
C ALA A 138 -12.33 32.44 34.55
N ASN A 139 -12.95 31.35 34.08
CA ASN A 139 -14.33 30.99 34.39
C ASN A 139 -14.52 30.54 35.85
N ASN A 140 -13.51 29.89 36.46
CA ASN A 140 -13.55 29.44 37.86
C ASN A 140 -13.01 30.48 38.86
N SER A 141 -12.47 31.61 38.39
CA SER A 141 -12.01 32.67 39.28
C SER A 141 -13.20 33.50 39.78
N GLU A 142 -13.31 33.66 41.11
CA GLU A 142 -14.18 34.69 41.67
C GLU A 142 -13.62 36.06 41.27
N ASN A 143 -14.46 36.88 40.62
CA ASN A 143 -14.06 38.21 40.21
C ASN A 143 -13.58 38.98 41.46
N PRO A 144 -12.31 39.44 41.53
CA PRO A 144 -11.75 40.04 42.75
C PRO A 144 -12.38 41.40 43.14
N GLY A 145 -13.48 41.78 42.49
CA GLY A 145 -14.31 42.93 42.81
C GLY A 145 -15.71 42.61 43.35
N GLY A 146 -15.99 41.39 43.85
CA GLY A 146 -17.12 41.12 44.75
C GLY A 146 -18.52 41.55 44.29
N GLY A 147 -18.76 41.64 42.97
CA GLY A 147 -20.02 42.13 42.42
C GLY A 147 -20.60 41.18 41.40
N THR A 148 -21.59 40.39 41.79
CA THR A 148 -22.55 39.82 40.85
C THR A 148 -23.27 40.98 40.15
N ALA A 149 -22.92 41.23 38.89
CA ALA A 149 -23.65 42.14 38.03
C ALA A 149 -25.08 41.59 37.84
N GLY A 150 -26.02 42.02 38.67
CA GLY A 150 -27.45 41.70 38.53
C GLY A 150 -28.21 41.34 39.81
N GLY A 151 -27.55 41.21 40.96
CA GLY A 151 -28.25 41.14 42.25
C GLY A 151 -28.66 42.54 42.70
N GLU A 152 -29.77 42.68 43.42
CA GLU A 152 -30.21 43.95 44.02
C GLU A 152 -29.01 44.74 44.57
N ASN A 153 -29.03 46.06 44.37
CA ASN A 153 -27.99 47.05 44.69
C ASN A 153 -27.73 47.19 46.21
N LYS A 154 -27.75 46.09 46.96
CA LYS A 154 -27.52 46.02 48.38
C LYS A 154 -26.02 45.93 48.60
N LYS A 155 -25.44 47.08 48.93
CA LYS A 155 -24.03 47.20 49.30
C LYS A 155 -23.71 46.20 50.42
N THR A 156 -22.55 45.59 50.36
CA THR A 156 -22.05 44.74 51.43
C THR A 156 -21.79 45.58 52.69
N ALA A 157 -21.87 44.98 53.87
CA ALA A 157 -21.82 45.72 55.14
C ALA A 157 -20.49 46.49 55.35
N ASP A 158 -19.40 46.01 54.77
CA ASP A 158 -18.10 46.67 54.70
C ASP A 158 -18.14 47.94 53.83
N VAL A 159 -18.81 47.91 52.68
CA VAL A 159 -19.01 49.09 51.82
C VAL A 159 -19.92 50.11 52.51
N GLU A 160 -21.02 49.67 53.13
CA GLU A 160 -21.87 50.57 53.92
C GLU A 160 -21.14 51.17 55.12
N ASN A 161 -20.23 50.43 55.74
CA ASN A 161 -19.44 50.92 56.86
C ASN A 161 -18.38 51.92 56.38
N ALA A 162 -17.67 51.64 55.28
CA ALA A 162 -16.67 52.54 54.71
C ALA A 162 -17.27 53.90 54.33
N GLU A 163 -18.48 53.93 53.75
CA GLU A 163 -19.17 55.19 53.42
C GLU A 163 -19.62 55.99 54.65
N LYS A 164 -19.77 55.33 55.81
CA LYS A 164 -20.07 56.00 57.10
C LYS A 164 -18.81 56.53 57.79
N ILE A 165 -17.61 56.16 57.34
CA ILE A 165 -16.36 56.67 57.89
C ILE A 165 -16.12 58.09 57.33
N SER A 166 -16.48 59.09 58.14
CA SER A 166 -16.12 60.48 57.90
C SER A 166 -14.70 60.74 58.41
N PHE A 167 -13.73 60.89 57.52
CA PHE A 167 -12.39 61.35 57.89
C PHE A 167 -12.42 62.85 58.15
N GLY A 168 -12.40 63.26 59.42
CA GLY A 168 -12.19 64.63 59.88
C GLY A 168 -13.12 65.67 59.24
N LYS A 169 -14.12 66.16 59.98
CA LYS A 169 -14.86 67.33 59.50
C LYS A 169 -13.87 68.49 59.27
N PRO A 170 -13.93 69.19 58.13
CA PRO A 170 -13.14 70.41 57.96
C PRO A 170 -13.52 71.37 59.10
N ALA A 171 -12.51 71.94 59.76
CA ALA A 171 -12.71 72.85 60.89
C ALA A 171 -13.69 73.97 60.51
N GLU A 172 -14.75 74.15 61.31
CA GLU A 172 -15.85 75.08 61.01
C GLU A 172 -15.41 76.55 61.04
N SER A 173 -14.26 76.85 61.66
CA SER A 173 -13.60 78.15 61.62
C SER A 173 -12.09 78.02 61.67
N ALA A 174 -11.37 79.12 61.40
CA ALA A 174 -9.91 79.16 61.45
C ALA A 174 -9.36 78.92 62.86
N GLU A 175 -10.10 79.31 63.91
CA GLU A 175 -9.70 79.09 65.31
C GLU A 175 -9.85 77.64 65.78
N ALA A 176 -10.69 76.83 65.10
CA ALA A 176 -10.92 75.42 65.42
C ALA A 176 -9.90 74.48 64.78
N LYS A 177 -8.87 75.01 64.12
CA LYS A 177 -7.75 74.22 63.61
C LYS A 177 -6.79 73.96 64.78
N ASP A 178 -6.54 72.68 65.07
CA ASP A 178 -5.48 72.29 66.00
C ASP A 178 -4.14 72.79 65.46
N HIS A 179 -3.68 73.92 65.98
CA HIS A 179 -2.33 74.39 65.75
C HIS A 179 -1.41 73.60 66.68
N TYR A 180 -0.54 72.77 66.11
CA TYR A 180 0.57 72.23 66.87
C TYR A 180 1.39 73.38 67.43
N VAL A 181 1.43 73.48 68.75
CA VAL A 181 2.42 74.31 69.44
C VAL A 181 3.75 73.56 69.28
N LEU A 182 4.66 74.14 68.50
CA LEU A 182 6.04 73.67 68.35
C LEU A 182 6.83 73.86 69.64
#